data_AF-A0A085WEQ5-F1
#
_entry.id   AF-A0A085WEQ5-F1
#
_cell.length_a   1.000
_cell.length_b   1.000
_cell.length_c   1.000
_cell.angle_alpha   90.00
_cell.angle_beta   90.00
_cell.angle_gamma   90.00
#
_symmetry.space_group_name_H-M   'P 1'
#
loop_
_entity.id
_entity.type
_entity.pdbx_description
1 polymer ?
#
loop_
_entity_poly.entity_id
_entity_poly.type
_entity_poly.pdbx_seq_one_letter_code
_entity_poly.pdbx_strand_id
1 'polypeptide(L)'
;MPLEAALERARSEGLDLVEISPMASPPVCKIMDYGKFKYEEKKKAAESRRAQVTVQLKEVKLRPKTEEHDYEFKVRNMRRFIEDGNKAKVVIQFRGREITYKNQGSAILDDVVQDLKDIAVVEQPPRMEGRLMFMVLAPTPKVAQKAREAAKQAANKKGHGEKPAAASGGEGAPKAAAERPSEKPPEDAAREEPAPAPAPAPAS
;
A
#
# COMPACT_ATOMS: atom_id res chain seq x y z
N MET A 1 -11.88 29.03 28.11
CA MET A 1 -11.11 28.67 29.32
C MET A 1 -9.65 29.06 29.05
N PRO A 2 -8.97 29.78 29.95
CA PRO A 2 -7.53 30.06 29.83
C PRO A 2 -6.69 28.78 29.87
N LEU A 3 -5.48 28.81 29.30
CA LEU A 3 -4.58 27.65 29.23
C LEU A 3 -4.21 27.11 30.62
N GLU A 4 -3.90 28.00 31.57
CA GLU A 4 -3.52 27.62 32.94
C GLU A 4 -4.64 26.84 33.65
N ALA A 5 -5.88 27.34 33.59
CA ALA A 5 -7.05 26.66 34.16
C ALA A 5 -7.30 25.28 33.51
N ALA A 6 -6.97 25.10 32.23
CA ALA A 6 -7.06 23.80 31.57
C ALA A 6 -5.96 22.82 32.03
N LEU A 7 -4.73 23.33 32.26
CA LEU A 7 -3.59 22.56 32.79
C LEU A 7 -3.80 22.16 34.25
N GLU A 8 -4.31 23.06 35.09
CA GLU A 8 -4.68 22.76 36.48
C GLU A 8 -5.74 21.67 36.56
N ARG A 9 -6.78 21.77 35.73
CA ARG A 9 -7.82 20.75 35.65
C ARG A 9 -7.27 19.38 35.27
N ALA A 10 -6.44 19.32 34.21
CA ALA A 10 -5.79 18.08 33.79
C ALA A 10 -4.95 17.45 34.92
N ARG A 11 -4.14 18.26 35.62
CA ARG A 11 -3.36 17.82 36.79
C ARG A 11 -4.24 17.33 37.94
N SER A 12 -5.36 18.00 38.23
CA SER A 12 -6.28 17.61 39.30
C SER A 12 -6.98 16.27 39.03
N GLU A 13 -7.18 15.94 37.75
CA GLU A 13 -7.76 14.67 37.29
C GLU A 13 -6.69 13.59 37.05
N GLY A 14 -5.39 13.92 37.17
CA GLY A 14 -4.27 12.99 36.94
C GLY A 14 -4.05 12.64 35.45
N LEU A 15 -4.47 13.51 34.53
CA LEU A 15 -4.49 13.30 33.08
C LEU A 15 -3.66 14.36 32.33
N ASP A 16 -3.39 14.13 31.05
CA ASP A 16 -2.69 15.08 30.19
C ASP A 16 -3.67 16.04 29.50
N LEU A 17 -3.25 17.30 29.28
CA LEU A 17 -3.93 18.21 28.36
C LEU A 17 -3.34 18.03 26.96
N VAL A 18 -4.11 17.45 26.04
CA VAL A 18 -3.66 17.10 24.68
C VAL A 18 -4.34 17.97 23.63
N GLU A 19 -3.57 18.66 22.80
CA GLU A 19 -4.09 19.33 21.60
C GLU A 19 -4.46 18.31 20.51
N ILE A 20 -5.73 18.32 20.08
CA ILE A 20 -6.22 17.46 18.99
C ILE A 20 -6.28 18.23 17.67
N SER A 21 -6.69 19.50 17.70
CA SER A 21 -6.82 20.33 16.50
C SER A 21 -6.06 21.66 16.68
N PRO A 22 -4.79 21.73 16.20
CA PRO A 22 -4.01 22.96 16.22
C PRO A 22 -4.40 23.94 15.11
N MET A 23 -5.18 23.51 14.11
CA MET A 23 -5.63 24.34 12.99
C MET A 23 -6.95 25.09 13.28
N ALA A 24 -7.57 24.85 14.44
CA ALA A 24 -8.76 25.59 14.86
C ALA A 24 -8.38 26.91 15.55
N SER A 25 -9.21 27.94 15.36
CA SER A 25 -9.11 29.21 16.10
C SER A 25 -10.37 29.39 16.97
N PRO A 26 -10.29 29.23 18.30
CA PRO A 26 -9.13 28.83 19.11
C PRO A 26 -8.78 27.32 18.98
N PRO A 27 -7.55 26.90 19.34
CA PRO A 27 -7.14 25.50 19.32
C PRO A 27 -8.01 24.60 20.21
N VAL A 28 -8.23 23.35 19.78
CA VAL A 28 -9.07 22.39 20.50
C VAL A 28 -8.21 21.40 21.29
N CYS A 29 -8.12 21.66 22.59
CA CYS A 29 -7.48 20.79 23.58
C CYS A 29 -8.52 19.86 24.24
N LYS A 30 -8.09 18.64 24.61
CA LYS A 30 -8.90 17.68 25.37
C LYS A 30 -8.06 17.05 26.47
N ILE A 31 -8.64 16.92 27.65
CA ILE A 31 -8.03 16.21 28.78
C ILE A 31 -8.17 14.70 28.53
N MET A 32 -7.07 13.96 28.49
CA MET A 32 -7.02 12.51 28.30
C MET A 32 -5.67 11.91 28.73
N ASP A 33 -5.60 10.59 28.91
CA ASP A 33 -4.33 9.86 29.06
C ASP A 33 -3.67 9.73 27.67
N TYR A 34 -2.55 10.42 27.47
CA TYR A 34 -1.81 10.41 26.20
C TYR A 34 -1.14 9.06 25.90
N GLY A 35 -0.69 8.35 26.93
CA GLY A 35 -0.05 7.04 26.81
C GLY A 35 -1.03 5.98 26.31
N LYS A 36 -2.22 5.92 26.93
CA LYS A 36 -3.32 5.05 26.51
C LYS A 36 -3.81 5.41 25.12
N PHE A 37 -4.00 6.70 24.82
CA PHE A 37 -4.40 7.15 23.48
C PHE A 37 -3.41 6.68 22.40
N LYS A 38 -2.10 6.88 22.61
CA LYS A 38 -1.06 6.38 21.69
C LYS A 38 -1.02 4.86 21.56
N TYR A 39 -1.33 4.12 22.62
CA TYR A 39 -1.44 2.66 22.54
C TYR A 39 -2.64 2.23 21.68
N GLU A 40 -3.82 2.82 21.91
CA GLU A 40 -5.04 2.54 21.14
C GLU A 40 -4.89 2.93 19.67
N GLU A 41 -4.27 4.09 19.37
CA GLU A 41 -3.97 4.53 18.01
C GLU A 41 -3.01 3.57 17.31
N LYS A 42 -1.89 3.18 17.96
CA LYS A 42 -0.96 2.17 17.43
C LYS A 42 -1.62 0.82 17.19
N LYS A 43 -2.49 0.38 18.10
CA LYS A 43 -3.25 -0.88 17.99
C LYS A 43 -4.21 -0.84 16.80
N LYS A 44 -5.01 0.23 16.68
CA LYS A 44 -5.93 0.47 15.55
C LYS A 44 -5.18 0.61 14.21
N ALA A 45 -4.03 1.27 14.20
CA ALA A 45 -3.18 1.37 13.01
C ALA A 45 -2.51 0.04 12.64
N ALA A 46 -2.18 -0.82 13.60
CA ALA A 46 -1.69 -2.18 13.35
C ALA A 46 -2.81 -3.09 12.82
N GLU A 47 -4.00 -3.00 13.40
CA GLU A 47 -5.20 -3.72 12.95
C GLU A 47 -5.61 -3.32 11.53
N SER A 48 -5.71 -2.02 11.24
CA SER A 48 -6.01 -1.51 9.90
C SER A 48 -4.99 -1.95 8.86
N ARG A 49 -3.69 -1.91 9.19
CA ARG A 49 -2.62 -2.44 8.30
C ARG A 49 -2.68 -3.95 8.08
N ARG A 50 -3.14 -4.73 9.06
CA ARG A 50 -3.37 -6.18 8.92
C ARG A 50 -4.65 -6.51 8.13
N ALA A 51 -5.68 -5.67 8.25
CA ALA A 51 -6.95 -5.81 7.53
C ALA A 51 -6.90 -5.27 6.09
N GLN A 52 -5.89 -4.46 5.76
CA GLN A 52 -5.65 -3.97 4.40
C GLN A 52 -5.21 -5.11 3.47
N VAL A 53 -6.08 -5.45 2.53
CA VAL A 53 -5.81 -6.46 1.51
C VAL A 53 -4.94 -5.86 0.41
N THR A 54 -3.64 -6.12 0.49
CA THR A 54 -2.65 -5.70 -0.51
C THR A 54 -2.83 -6.48 -1.81
N VAL A 55 -3.49 -5.86 -2.79
CA VAL A 55 -3.58 -6.36 -4.17
C VAL A 55 -2.18 -6.32 -4.79
N GLN A 56 -1.59 -7.48 -5.07
CA GLN A 56 -0.30 -7.59 -5.75
C GLN A 56 -0.49 -7.72 -7.26
N LEU A 57 0.53 -7.31 -8.02
CA LEU A 57 0.64 -7.64 -9.45
C LEU A 57 1.50 -8.89 -9.60
N LYS A 58 0.90 -10.00 -10.01
CA LYS A 58 1.58 -11.27 -10.27
C LYS A 58 1.93 -11.37 -11.76
N GLU A 59 3.22 -11.45 -12.09
CA GLU A 59 3.65 -11.66 -13.47
C GLU A 59 3.67 -13.16 -13.82
N VAL A 60 3.07 -13.53 -14.95
CA VAL A 60 3.11 -14.90 -15.51
C VAL A 60 3.74 -14.86 -16.89
N LYS A 61 4.82 -15.64 -17.06
CA LYS A 61 5.65 -15.61 -18.27
C LYS A 61 5.37 -16.79 -19.19
N LEU A 62 4.96 -16.49 -20.42
CA LEU A 62 4.64 -17.43 -21.49
C LEU A 62 5.70 -17.37 -22.61
N ARG A 63 5.77 -18.44 -23.40
CA ARG A 63 6.58 -18.53 -24.62
C ARG A 63 5.62 -18.62 -25.82
N PRO A 64 6.02 -18.12 -27.02
CA PRO A 64 5.24 -18.34 -28.24
C PRO A 64 5.20 -19.82 -28.66
N LYS A 65 6.11 -20.65 -28.13
CA LYS A 65 6.17 -22.11 -28.29
C LYS A 65 5.93 -22.83 -26.94
N THR A 66 4.91 -22.40 -26.21
CA THR A 66 4.45 -23.10 -25.00
C THR A 66 3.66 -24.34 -25.41
N GLU A 67 3.90 -25.46 -24.75
CA GLU A 67 3.09 -26.69 -24.89
C GLU A 67 1.75 -26.54 -24.17
N GLU A 68 0.72 -27.25 -24.64
CA GLU A 68 -0.65 -27.21 -24.11
C GLU A 68 -0.71 -27.41 -22.59
N HIS A 69 0.07 -28.34 -22.04
CA HIS A 69 0.13 -28.59 -20.60
C HIS A 69 0.75 -27.42 -19.79
N ASP A 70 1.77 -26.74 -20.32
CA ASP A 70 2.37 -25.54 -19.69
C ASP A 70 1.42 -24.32 -19.79
N TYR A 71 0.63 -24.24 -20.86
CA TYR A 71 -0.44 -23.26 -21.01
C TYR A 71 -1.52 -23.46 -19.94
N GLU A 72 -2.14 -24.65 -19.87
CA GLU A 72 -3.18 -24.98 -18.89
C GLU A 72 -2.74 -24.72 -17.45
N PHE A 73 -1.52 -25.15 -17.11
CA PHE A 73 -0.96 -24.95 -15.77
C PHE A 73 -0.86 -23.45 -15.43
N LYS A 74 -0.44 -22.62 -16.39
CA LYS A 74 -0.35 -21.17 -16.21
C LYS A 74 -1.70 -20.49 -16.17
N VAL A 75 -2.67 -20.90 -16.98
CA VAL A 75 -4.06 -20.41 -16.90
C VAL A 75 -4.66 -20.75 -15.54
N ARG A 76 -4.49 -21.97 -15.04
CA ARG A 76 -4.93 -22.40 -13.70
C ARG A 76 -4.27 -21.60 -12.57
N ASN A 77 -3.01 -21.22 -12.74
CA ASN A 77 -2.29 -20.39 -11.77
C ASN A 77 -2.73 -18.91 -11.83
N MET A 78 -2.95 -18.36 -13.03
CA MET A 78 -3.53 -17.02 -13.22
C MET A 78 -4.94 -16.93 -12.61
N ARG A 79 -5.77 -17.95 -12.83
CA ARG A 79 -7.09 -18.11 -12.22
C ARG A 79 -7.04 -18.00 -10.70
N ARG A 80 -6.15 -18.74 -10.04
CA ARG A 80 -5.93 -18.66 -8.58
C ARG A 80 -5.53 -17.25 -8.13
N PHE A 81 -4.58 -16.60 -8.82
CA PHE A 81 -4.18 -15.23 -8.46
C PHE A 81 -5.33 -14.22 -8.56
N ILE A 82 -6.19 -14.37 -9.57
CA ILE A 82 -7.36 -13.50 -9.79
C ILE A 82 -8.44 -13.79 -8.73
N GLU A 83 -8.67 -15.06 -8.40
CA GLU A 83 -9.57 -15.49 -7.31
C GLU A 83 -9.10 -15.01 -5.92
N ASP A 84 -7.78 -14.94 -5.69
CA ASP A 84 -7.15 -14.32 -4.50
C ASP A 84 -7.26 -12.78 -4.50
N GLY A 85 -7.84 -12.17 -5.55
CA GLY A 85 -8.01 -10.72 -5.69
C GLY A 85 -6.76 -9.97 -6.15
N ASN A 86 -5.74 -10.66 -6.65
CA ASN A 86 -4.54 -10.06 -7.24
C ASN A 86 -4.74 -9.74 -8.73
N LYS A 87 -3.94 -8.81 -9.25
CA LYS A 87 -3.87 -8.54 -10.70
C LYS A 87 -2.88 -9.51 -11.34
N ALA A 88 -3.18 -10.00 -12.54
CA ALA A 88 -2.28 -10.86 -13.31
C ALA A 88 -1.73 -10.10 -14.52
N LYS A 89 -0.40 -9.99 -14.63
CA LYS A 89 0.30 -9.46 -15.80
C LYS A 89 0.85 -10.62 -16.61
N VAL A 90 0.22 -10.91 -17.75
CA VAL A 90 0.65 -11.95 -18.67
C VAL A 90 1.75 -11.36 -19.55
N VAL A 91 2.89 -12.05 -19.68
CA VAL A 91 4.04 -11.57 -20.48
C VAL A 91 4.54 -12.68 -21.40
N ILE A 92 4.42 -12.47 -22.71
CA ILE A 92 5.02 -13.34 -23.73
C ILE A 92 6.39 -12.77 -24.09
N GLN A 93 7.44 -13.57 -23.93
CA GLN A 93 8.81 -13.19 -24.32
C GLN A 93 9.21 -13.86 -25.64
N PHE A 94 9.39 -13.05 -26.69
CA PHE A 94 9.97 -13.47 -27.97
C PHE A 94 11.50 -13.50 -27.89
N ARG A 95 12.16 -14.43 -28.61
CA ARG A 95 13.62 -14.48 -28.75
C ARG A 95 14.05 -14.09 -30.16
N GLY A 96 14.84 -13.02 -30.26
CA GLY A 96 15.51 -12.60 -31.51
C GLY A 96 14.52 -12.38 -32.66
N ARG A 97 14.62 -13.22 -33.70
CA ARG A 97 13.78 -13.17 -34.92
C ARG A 97 12.32 -13.56 -34.69
N GLU A 98 11.94 -14.01 -33.49
CA GLU A 98 10.55 -14.42 -33.19
C GLU A 98 9.55 -13.25 -33.10
N ILE A 99 9.98 -12.00 -33.25
CA ILE A 99 9.09 -10.82 -33.36
C ILE A 99 8.10 -10.94 -34.53
N THR A 100 8.36 -11.79 -35.53
CA THR A 100 7.42 -12.09 -36.61
C THR A 100 6.20 -12.89 -36.12
N TYR A 101 6.31 -13.66 -35.03
CA TYR A 101 5.21 -14.44 -34.44
C TYR A 101 4.27 -13.61 -33.54
N LYS A 102 4.17 -12.29 -33.77
CA LYS A 102 3.20 -11.40 -33.09
C LYS A 102 1.78 -11.98 -33.12
N ASN A 103 1.32 -12.46 -34.28
CA ASN A 103 -0.03 -13.01 -34.44
C ASN A 103 -0.28 -14.23 -33.54
N GLN A 104 0.74 -15.08 -33.35
CA GLN A 104 0.65 -16.24 -32.45
C GLN A 104 0.69 -15.80 -30.97
N GLY A 105 1.47 -14.75 -30.65
CA GLY A 105 1.43 -14.12 -29.33
C GLY A 105 0.07 -13.49 -29.01
N SER A 106 -0.55 -12.79 -29.96
CA SER A 106 -1.91 -12.25 -29.82
C SER A 106 -2.91 -13.36 -29.57
N ALA A 107 -2.92 -14.43 -30.40
CA ALA A 107 -3.84 -15.55 -30.25
C ALA A 107 -3.77 -16.16 -28.84
N ILE A 108 -2.56 -16.46 -28.34
CA ILE A 108 -2.37 -16.98 -26.98
C ILE A 108 -2.92 -16.02 -25.91
N LEU A 109 -2.81 -14.70 -26.10
CA LEU A 109 -3.40 -13.72 -25.15
C LEU A 109 -4.92 -13.66 -25.26
N ASP A 110 -5.48 -13.74 -26.47
CA ASP A 110 -6.92 -13.77 -26.71
C ASP A 110 -7.55 -15.04 -26.12
N ASP A 111 -6.90 -16.19 -26.25
CA ASP A 111 -7.31 -17.46 -25.61
C ASP A 111 -7.34 -17.33 -24.08
N VAL A 112 -6.29 -16.74 -23.47
CA VAL A 112 -6.25 -16.46 -22.02
C VAL A 112 -7.38 -15.50 -21.59
N VAL A 113 -7.77 -14.55 -22.43
CA VAL A 113 -8.93 -13.68 -22.17
C VAL A 113 -10.25 -14.45 -22.26
N GLN A 114 -10.37 -15.46 -23.12
CA GLN A 114 -11.55 -16.32 -23.19
C GLN A 114 -11.66 -17.24 -21.97
N ASP A 115 -10.56 -17.89 -21.56
CA ASP A 115 -10.53 -18.82 -20.43
C ASP A 115 -10.78 -18.16 -19.06
N LEU A 116 -10.46 -16.87 -18.93
CA LEU A 116 -10.57 -16.11 -17.66
C LEU A 116 -11.68 -15.05 -17.69
N LYS A 117 -12.52 -15.02 -18.75
CA LYS A 117 -13.57 -14.02 -18.97
C LYS A 117 -14.70 -14.03 -17.93
N ASP A 118 -14.81 -15.11 -17.18
CA ASP A 118 -15.77 -15.33 -16.10
C ASP A 118 -15.36 -14.61 -14.79
N ILE A 119 -14.06 -14.50 -14.52
CA ILE A 119 -13.52 -13.93 -13.27
C ILE A 119 -12.73 -12.63 -13.45
N ALA A 120 -12.24 -12.34 -14.66
CA ALA A 120 -11.31 -11.24 -14.95
C ALA A 120 -11.85 -10.22 -15.96
N VAL A 121 -11.30 -9.01 -15.90
CA VAL A 121 -11.50 -7.93 -16.88
C VAL A 121 -10.14 -7.47 -17.38
N VAL A 122 -10.02 -7.18 -18.68
CA VAL A 122 -8.80 -6.63 -19.28
C VAL A 122 -8.65 -5.17 -18.83
N GLU A 123 -7.62 -4.89 -18.02
CA GLU A 123 -7.28 -3.54 -17.56
C GLU A 123 -6.33 -2.84 -18.55
N GLN A 124 -5.37 -3.59 -19.10
CA GLN A 124 -4.51 -3.12 -20.18
C GLN A 124 -4.54 -4.15 -21.32
N PRO A 125 -4.94 -3.75 -22.54
CA PRO A 125 -4.98 -4.65 -23.69
C PRO A 125 -3.58 -5.10 -24.10
N PRO A 126 -3.45 -6.17 -24.90
CA PRO A 126 -2.17 -6.65 -25.43
C PRO A 126 -1.34 -5.51 -26.07
N ARG A 127 -0.16 -5.23 -25.49
CA ARG A 127 0.79 -4.24 -25.99
C ARG A 127 2.18 -4.83 -26.15
N MET A 128 2.89 -4.38 -27.18
CA MET A 128 4.28 -4.75 -27.46
C MET A 128 5.23 -3.73 -26.81
N GLU A 129 6.16 -4.21 -26.00
CA GLU A 129 7.24 -3.44 -25.39
C GLU A 129 8.58 -4.11 -25.77
N GLY A 130 9.15 -3.66 -26.89
CA GLY A 130 10.35 -4.22 -27.49
C GLY A 130 10.20 -5.71 -27.85
N ARG A 131 10.83 -6.58 -27.07
CA ARG A 131 10.81 -8.06 -27.24
C ARG A 131 9.77 -8.79 -26.37
N LEU A 132 8.95 -8.04 -25.64
CA LEU A 132 7.88 -8.56 -24.80
C LEU A 132 6.54 -8.13 -25.38
N MET A 133 5.55 -9.03 -25.36
CA MET A 133 4.14 -8.64 -25.37
C MET A 133 3.60 -8.79 -23.96
N PHE A 134 2.78 -7.86 -23.49
CA PHE A 134 2.12 -8.03 -22.20
C PHE A 134 0.66 -7.56 -22.23
N MET A 135 -0.10 -8.10 -21.29
CA MET A 135 -1.50 -7.78 -21.03
C MET A 135 -1.70 -7.77 -19.50
N VAL A 136 -2.57 -6.90 -18.99
CA VAL A 136 -2.91 -6.86 -17.55
C VAL A 136 -4.39 -7.19 -17.36
N LEU A 137 -4.63 -8.24 -16.58
CA LEU A 137 -5.94 -8.69 -16.15
C LEU A 137 -6.18 -8.28 -14.70
N ALA A 138 -7.32 -7.65 -14.45
CA ALA A 138 -7.82 -7.32 -13.12
C ALA A 138 -8.95 -8.27 -12.72
N PRO A 139 -9.12 -8.59 -11.43
CA PRO A 139 -10.30 -9.32 -10.96
C PRO A 139 -11.57 -8.50 -11.17
N THR A 140 -12.66 -9.16 -11.58
CA THR A 140 -14.00 -8.57 -11.58
C THR A 140 -14.37 -8.03 -10.20
N PRO A 141 -15.22 -6.98 -10.09
CA PRO A 141 -15.57 -6.41 -8.80
C PRO A 141 -16.19 -7.42 -7.83
N LYS A 142 -16.93 -8.42 -8.33
CA LYS A 142 -17.50 -9.52 -7.53
C LYS A 142 -16.40 -10.40 -6.92
N VAL A 143 -15.40 -10.80 -7.70
CA VAL A 143 -14.26 -11.61 -7.22
C VAL A 143 -13.39 -10.80 -6.27
N ALA A 144 -13.12 -9.52 -6.58
CA ALA A 144 -12.37 -8.62 -5.71
C ALA A 144 -13.05 -8.37 -4.35
N GLN A 145 -14.39 -8.29 -4.30
CA GLN A 145 -15.14 -8.22 -3.05
C GLN A 145 -15.03 -9.53 -2.26
N LYS A 146 -15.29 -10.68 -2.90
CA LYS A 146 -15.19 -12.01 -2.26
C LYS A 146 -13.80 -12.30 -1.69
N ALA A 147 -12.74 -11.94 -2.42
CA ALA A 147 -11.35 -12.05 -1.95
C ALA A 147 -11.08 -11.17 -0.73
N ARG A 148 -11.57 -9.92 -0.73
CA ARG A 148 -11.46 -9.00 0.42
C ARG A 148 -12.21 -9.49 1.64
N GLU A 149 -13.38 -10.11 1.45
CA GLU A 149 -14.17 -10.71 2.53
C GLU A 149 -13.48 -11.95 3.11
N ALA A 150 -12.97 -12.85 2.26
CA ALA A 150 -12.21 -14.01 2.70
C ALA A 150 -10.95 -13.62 3.50
N ALA A 151 -10.21 -12.60 3.05
CA ALA A 151 -9.06 -12.07 3.77
C ALA A 151 -9.43 -11.48 5.14
N LYS A 152 -10.55 -10.72 5.24
CA LYS A 152 -11.08 -10.21 6.52
C LYS A 152 -11.50 -11.34 7.46
N GLN A 153 -12.16 -12.39 6.96
CA GLN A 153 -12.56 -13.56 7.74
C GLN A 153 -11.35 -14.32 8.29
N ALA A 154 -10.29 -14.49 7.48
CA ALA A 154 -9.05 -15.11 7.89
C ALA A 154 -8.31 -14.29 8.96
N ALA A 155 -8.33 -12.96 8.86
CA ALA A 155 -7.76 -12.07 9.88
C ALA A 155 -8.54 -12.17 11.22
N ASN A 156 -9.87 -12.17 11.18
CA ASN A 156 -10.72 -12.28 12.38
C ASN A 156 -10.53 -13.65 13.09
N LYS A 157 -10.47 -14.76 12.34
CA LYS A 157 -10.21 -16.10 12.91
C LYS A 157 -8.88 -16.21 13.65
N LYS A 158 -7.84 -15.49 13.22
CA LYS A 158 -6.53 -15.45 13.90
C LYS A 158 -6.51 -14.56 15.16
N GLY A 159 -7.53 -13.74 15.38
CA GLY A 159 -7.62 -12.85 16.56
C GLY A 159 -8.14 -13.51 17.84
N HIS A 160 -8.72 -14.71 17.77
CA HIS A 160 -9.36 -15.38 18.91
C HIS A 160 -8.45 -16.38 19.68
N GLY A 161 -7.17 -16.47 19.30
CA GLY A 161 -6.24 -17.49 19.81
C GLY A 161 -5.38 -17.10 21.02
N GLU A 162 -5.32 -15.82 21.41
CA GLU A 162 -4.41 -15.34 22.45
C GLU A 162 -5.16 -14.57 23.54
N LYS A 163 -5.52 -15.28 24.61
CA LYS A 163 -6.06 -14.69 25.85
C LYS A 163 -4.88 -14.19 26.69
N PRO A 164 -4.90 -12.95 27.22
CA PRO A 164 -3.75 -12.39 27.93
C PRO A 164 -3.53 -13.08 29.28
N ALA A 165 -2.29 -13.53 29.52
CA ALA A 165 -1.84 -14.00 30.83
C ALA A 165 -1.19 -12.85 31.62
N ALA A 166 -1.79 -12.60 32.78
CA ALA A 166 -1.33 -11.91 34.00
C ALA A 166 -0.05 -11.02 33.99
N ALA A 167 -0.17 -9.89 34.68
CA ALA A 167 0.96 -9.06 35.11
C ALA A 167 1.64 -9.60 36.38
N SER A 168 2.95 -9.41 36.49
CA SER A 168 3.68 -9.16 37.74
C SER A 168 5.04 -8.53 37.44
N GLY A 169 5.56 -7.69 38.33
CA GLY A 169 6.72 -6.84 38.08
C GLY A 169 8.09 -7.53 38.11
N GLY A 170 9.13 -6.76 37.76
CA GLY A 170 10.53 -7.17 37.78
C GLY A 170 11.44 -5.97 37.55
N GLU A 171 12.03 -5.47 38.62
CA GLU A 171 12.95 -4.33 38.65
C GLU A 171 14.27 -4.64 37.93
N GLY A 172 14.84 -3.67 37.20
CA GLY A 172 16.08 -3.91 36.44
C GLY A 172 16.63 -2.67 35.74
N ALA A 173 17.51 -1.92 36.43
CA ALA A 173 18.31 -0.88 35.81
C ALA A 173 19.35 -1.48 34.83
N PRO A 174 19.80 -0.70 33.84
CA PRO A 174 21.21 -0.33 33.90
C PRO A 174 21.48 1.17 33.68
N LYS A 175 22.67 1.62 34.09
CA LYS A 175 23.10 3.02 34.18
C LYS A 175 24.44 3.22 33.47
N ALA A 176 24.48 4.06 32.42
CA ALA A 176 25.63 4.76 31.82
C ALA A 176 25.09 5.46 30.54
N ALA A 177 25.25 6.78 30.31
CA ALA A 177 26.49 7.51 29.99
C ALA A 177 27.16 6.97 28.69
N ALA A 178 27.42 7.74 27.63
CA ALA A 178 27.22 9.16 27.35
C ALA A 178 26.64 9.32 25.91
N GLU A 179 26.52 10.48 25.22
CA GLU A 179 27.02 11.84 25.44
C GLU A 179 26.12 12.89 24.73
N ARG A 180 26.65 14.06 24.31
CA ARG A 180 26.07 14.97 23.31
C ARG A 180 27.14 15.35 22.28
N PRO A 181 26.79 15.46 20.99
CA PRO A 181 27.18 16.66 20.25
C PRO A 181 25.98 17.47 19.77
N SER A 182 26.11 18.78 19.87
CA SER A 182 25.23 19.76 19.23
C SER A 182 25.63 19.97 17.77
N GLU A 183 24.70 19.80 16.84
CA GLU A 183 24.87 20.27 15.46
C GLU A 183 23.96 21.48 15.24
N LYS A 184 24.55 22.58 14.74
CA LYS A 184 23.83 23.83 14.46
C LYS A 184 23.10 23.72 13.11
N PRO A 185 21.94 24.36 12.91
CA PRO A 185 21.39 24.51 11.57
C PRO A 185 22.32 25.38 10.72
N PRO A 186 22.49 25.10 9.41
CA PRO A 186 23.21 25.98 8.51
C PRO A 186 22.42 27.28 8.29
N GLU A 187 23.14 28.39 8.32
CA GLU A 187 22.64 29.74 8.12
C GLU A 187 22.61 30.03 6.61
N ASP A 188 21.41 30.10 6.02
CA ASP A 188 21.24 30.27 4.57
C ASP A 188 21.47 31.75 4.18
N ALA A 189 22.73 32.07 3.87
CA ALA A 189 23.16 33.40 3.48
C ALA A 189 23.04 33.60 1.96
N ALA A 190 21.95 34.25 1.57
CA ALA A 190 21.70 34.97 0.32
C ALA A 190 22.75 34.90 -0.81
N ARG A 191 22.32 34.46 -2.00
CA ARG A 191 22.76 35.11 -3.23
C ARG A 191 21.61 35.33 -4.21
N GLU A 192 21.41 36.61 -4.50
CA GLU A 192 20.48 37.20 -5.46
C GLU A 192 20.98 37.07 -6.92
N GLU A 193 20.04 37.20 -7.89
CA GLU A 193 20.17 37.39 -9.36
C GLU A 193 19.41 36.33 -10.22
N PRO A 194 18.87 36.67 -11.42
CA PRO A 194 17.66 37.49 -11.55
C PRO A 194 16.57 36.82 -12.43
N ALA A 195 15.42 37.49 -12.57
CA ALA A 195 14.23 36.94 -13.23
C ALA A 195 14.36 36.67 -14.75
N PRO A 196 13.72 35.61 -15.29
CA PRO A 196 13.56 35.44 -16.74
C PRO A 196 12.49 36.39 -17.30
N ALA A 197 12.78 36.96 -18.47
CA ALA A 197 11.94 37.95 -19.15
C ALA A 197 10.58 37.40 -19.63
N PRO A 198 9.55 38.27 -19.78
CA PRO A 198 8.25 37.87 -20.32
C PRO A 198 8.31 37.56 -21.82
N ALA A 199 7.55 36.55 -22.26
CA ALA A 199 7.43 36.16 -23.65
C ALA A 199 6.67 37.21 -24.50
N PRO A 200 7.00 37.36 -25.80
CA PRO A 200 6.32 38.31 -26.68
C PRO A 200 4.89 37.87 -27.04
N ALA A 201 4.03 38.87 -27.29
CA ALA A 201 2.63 38.69 -27.69
C ALA A 201 2.46 38.02 -29.06
N PRO A 202 1.31 37.35 -29.33
CA PRO A 202 0.98 36.86 -30.66
C PRO A 202 0.76 38.03 -31.63
N ALA A 203 1.32 37.90 -32.83
CA ALA A 203 1.05 38.81 -33.95
C ALA A 203 -0.35 38.54 -34.56
N SER A 204 -0.88 39.56 -35.23
CA SER A 204 -2.19 39.62 -35.89
C SER A 204 -2.45 38.57 -36.95
#